data_AF-A0A2E4NFE2-F1
#
_entry.id   AF-A0A2E4NFE2-F1
#
_cell.length_a   1.000
_cell.length_b   1.000
_cell.length_c   1.000
_cell.angle_alpha   90.00
_cell.angle_beta   90.00
_cell.angle_gamma   90.00
#
_symmetry.space_group_name_H-M   'P 1'
#
loop_
_entity.id
_entity.type
_entity.pdbx_description
1 polymer ?
#
loop_
_entity_poly.entity_id
_entity_poly.type
_entity_poly.pdbx_seq_one_letter_code
_entity_poly.pdbx_strand_id
1 'polypeptide(L)' 'MRCSLKCALFVIVRNEGNMGILAVGSEAPAFTLPNQDGELVSLADYSGKNVLLWWYPRADTPG' A
#
# COMPACT_ATOMS: atom_id res chain seq x y z
N MET A 1 14.75 -18.98 19.17
CA MET A 1 14.05 -20.02 18.39
C MET A 1 13.72 -19.46 17.02
N ARG A 2 13.93 -20.27 15.98
CA ARG A 2 14.00 -19.89 14.56
C ARG A 2 12.71 -19.24 14.07
N CYS A 3 12.75 -17.98 13.65
CA CYS A 3 11.61 -17.32 13.02
C CYS A 3 11.79 -17.40 11.50
N SER A 4 11.06 -18.33 10.89
CA SER A 4 11.10 -18.62 9.46
C SER A 4 10.36 -17.52 8.70
N LEU A 5 11.08 -16.81 7.84
CA LEU A 5 10.51 -16.04 6.74
C LEU A 5 9.48 -16.91 6.02
N LYS A 6 8.24 -16.44 5.97
CA LYS A 6 7.26 -16.91 4.99
C LYS A 6 6.71 -15.69 4.26
N CYS A 7 7.27 -15.49 3.08
CA CYS A 7 6.73 -14.68 2.01
C CYS A 7 5.26 -15.04 1.77
N ALA A 8 4.37 -14.06 1.87
CA ALA A 8 3.08 -14.11 1.21
C ALA A 8 2.79 -12.70 0.69
N LEU A 9 3.20 -12.49 -0.55
CA LEU A 9 2.84 -11.37 -1.41
C LEU A 9 1.34 -11.49 -1.72
N PHE A 10 0.51 -10.66 -1.09
CA PHE A 10 -0.86 -10.42 -1.53
C PHE A 10 -1.20 -8.95 -1.31
N VAL A 11 -1.04 -8.15 -2.36
CA VAL A 11 -1.62 -6.82 -2.46
C VAL A 11 -3.00 -7.00 -3.07
N ILE A 12 -4.06 -6.75 -2.29
CA ILE A 12 -5.41 -6.55 -2.84
C ILE A 12 -5.79 -5.09 -2.57
N VAL A 13 -5.58 -4.24 -3.58
CA VAL A 13 -6.27 -2.95 -3.71
C VAL A 13 -7.62 -3.27 -4.34
N ARG A 14 -8.71 -3.26 -3.56
CA ARG A 14 -10.06 -3.36 -4.13
C ARG A 14 -10.46 -1.99 -4.69
N ASN A 15 -10.17 -1.76 -5.96
CA ASN A 15 -10.89 -0.79 -6.78
C ASN A 15 -11.84 -1.62 -7.67
N GLU A 16 -13.14 -1.38 -7.55
CA GLU A 16 -14.17 -2.04 -8.35
C GLU A 16 -14.06 -1.54 -9.81
N GLY A 17 -13.09 -2.09 -10.52
CA GLY A 17 -12.75 -1.69 -11.88
C GLY A 17 -11.48 -2.40 -12.35
N ASN A 18 -11.61 -3.68 -12.71
CA ASN A 18 -10.61 -4.47 -13.44
C ASN A 18 -9.31 -4.80 -12.66
N MET A 19 -9.40 -5.71 -11.67
CA MET A 19 -8.27 -6.14 -10.83
C MET A 19 -7.32 -7.11 -11.56
N GLY A 20 -6.34 -6.56 -12.27
CA GLY A 20 -5.12 -7.27 -12.64
C GLY A 20 -4.06 -7.12 -11.55
N ILE A 21 -3.21 -8.15 -11.36
CA ILE A 21 -1.97 -8.00 -10.58
C ILE A 21 -1.14 -6.90 -11.26
N LEU A 22 -0.69 -5.90 -10.50
CA LEU A 22 0.19 -4.85 -11.03
C LEU A 22 1.50 -5.49 -11.51
N ALA A 23 1.85 -5.23 -12.77
CA ALA A 23 3.10 -5.70 -13.34
C ALA A 23 4.25 -4.80 -12.88
N VAL A 24 5.45 -5.36 -12.74
CA VAL A 24 6.63 -4.53 -12.45
C VAL A 24 6.85 -3.54 -13.59
N GLY A 25 7.01 -2.26 -13.25
CA GLY A 25 7.19 -1.17 -14.22
C GLY A 25 5.90 -0.57 -14.77
N SER A 26 4.72 -1.10 -14.42
CA SER A 26 3.46 -0.40 -14.70
C SER A 26 3.32 0.83 -13.83
N GLU A 27 2.70 1.88 -14.36
CA GLU A 27 2.36 3.05 -13.55
C GLU A 27 1.48 2.66 -12.36
N ALA A 28 1.79 3.23 -11.19
CA ALA A 28 1.00 2.98 -9.99
C ALA A 28 -0.38 3.64 -10.14
N PRO A 29 -1.48 2.95 -9.78
CA PRO A 29 -2.81 3.54 -9.81
C PRO A 29 -2.88 4.79 -8.93
N ALA A 30 -3.61 5.81 -9.40
CA ALA A 30 -3.91 6.96 -8.58
C ALA A 30 -4.78 6.54 -7.39
N PHE A 31 -4.40 7.01 -6.19
CA PHE A 31 -5.19 6.85 -4.98
C PHE A 31 -5.10 8.10 -4.12
N THR A 32 -6.16 8.31 -3.34
CA THR A 32 -6.23 9.29 -2.28
C THR A 32 -6.83 8.60 -1.07
N LEU A 33 -6.11 8.63 0.06
CA LEU A 33 -6.51 7.95 1.29
C LEU A 33 -6.30 8.90 2.48
N PRO A 34 -7.14 8.83 3.52
CA PRO A 34 -6.87 9.53 4.76
C PRO A 34 -5.64 8.93 5.46
N ASN A 35 -4.78 9.79 6.01
CA ASN A 35 -3.69 9.39 6.90
C ASN A 35 -4.20 9.17 8.34
N GLN A 36 -3.30 8.87 9.27
CA GLN A 36 -3.62 8.67 10.69
C GLN A 36 -4.27 9.88 11.38
N ASP A 37 -4.05 11.09 10.85
CA ASP A 37 -4.60 12.34 11.36
C ASP A 37 -5.91 12.73 10.65
N GLY A 38 -6.38 11.89 9.71
CA GLY A 38 -7.59 12.12 8.92
C GLY A 38 -7.38 13.04 7.71
N GLU A 39 -6.16 13.48 7.43
CA GLU A 39 -5.83 14.31 6.29
C GLU A 39 -5.76 13.47 5.01
N LEU A 40 -6.30 13.99 3.92
CA LEU A 40 -6.24 13.30 2.64
C LEU A 40 -4.84 13.40 2.03
N VAL A 41 -4.25 12.24 1.74
CA VAL A 41 -2.95 12.12 1.09
C VAL A 41 -3.13 11.42 -0.25
N SER A 42 -2.61 12.03 -1.31
CA SER A 42 -2.68 11.51 -2.68
C SER A 42 -1.30 11.07 -3.16
N LEU A 43 -1.26 10.05 -4.03
CA LEU A 43 0.01 9.64 -4.65
C LEU A 43 0.67 10.78 -5.45
N ALA A 44 -0.14 11.66 -6.04
CA ALA A 44 0.32 12.83 -6.79
C ALA A 44 1.12 13.83 -5.93
N ASP A 45 0.90 13.88 -4.62
CA ASP A 45 1.61 14.79 -3.71
C ASP A 45 3.12 14.42 -3.60
N TYR A 46 3.48 13.21 -4.04
CA TYR A 46 4.84 12.69 -4.03
C TYR A 46 5.47 12.58 -5.42
N SER A 47 4.93 13.27 -6.44
CA SER A 47 5.53 13.28 -7.78
C SER A 47 7.03 13.65 -7.76
N GLY A 48 7.83 12.85 -8.47
CA GLY A 48 9.28 13.03 -8.54
C GLY A 48 10.06 12.47 -7.35
N LYS A 49 9.38 11.84 -6.37
CA LYS A 49 10.02 11.16 -5.24
C LYS A 49 9.83 9.65 -5.35
N ASN A 50 10.79 8.90 -4.79
CA ASN A 50 10.63 7.47 -4.60
C ASN A 50 9.77 7.23 -3.36
N VAL A 51 8.67 6.48 -3.51
CA VAL A 51 7.71 6.20 -2.43
C VAL A 51 7.64 4.69 -2.19
N LEU A 52 7.73 4.28 -0.93
CA LEU A 52 7.48 2.90 -0.50
C LEU A 52 6.11 2.85 0.16
N LEU A 53 5.16 2.18 -0.49
CA LEU A 53 3.87 1.88 0.12
C LEU A 53 3.97 0.57 0.89
N TRP A 54 3.75 0.64 2.20
CA TRP A 54 3.75 -0.51 3.10
C TRP A 54 2.46 -0.51 3.92
N TRP A 55 1.81 -1.67 4.06
CA TRP A 55 0.58 -1.81 4.84
C TRP A 55 0.74 -2.87 5.93
N TYR A 56 0.20 -2.60 7.11
CA TYR A 56 0.20 -3.51 8.25
C TYR A 56 -1.25 -3.84 8.64
N PRO A 57 -1.68 -5.13 8.60
CA PRO A 57 -3.08 -5.50 8.81
C PRO A 57 -3.66 -5.20 10.19
N ARG A 58 -2.82 -4.95 11.20
CA ARG A 58 -3.24 -4.59 12.57
C ARG A 58 -2.41 -3.44 13.11
N ALA A 59 -2.63 -2.22 12.62
CA ALA A 59 -1.87 -1.07 13.08
C ALA A 59 -2.24 -0.63 14.51
N ASP A 60 -3.45 -0.95 14.99
CA ASP A 60 -3.92 -0.58 16.34
C ASP A 60 -3.61 -1.64 17.39
N THR A 61 -2.34 -1.78 17.77
CA THR A 61 -1.97 -2.55 18.96
C THR A 61 -1.49 -1.61 20.06
N PRO A 62 -2.25 -1.43 21.17
CA PRO A 62 -1.67 -0.94 22.42
C PRO A 62 -0.75 -2.04 22.95
N GLY A 63 0.54 -1.74 23.06
CA GLY A 63 1.53 -2.63 23.68
C GLY A 63 1.31 -2.78 25.17
#